data_AF-A0A6N1YH12-F1
#
_entry.id   AF-A0A6N1YH12-F1
#
_cell.length_a   1.000
_cell.length_b   1.000
_cell.length_c   1.000
_cell.angle_alpha   90.00
_cell.angle_beta   90.00
_cell.angle_gamma   90.00
#
_symmetry.space_group_name_H-M   'P 1'
#
loop_
_entity.id
_entity.type
_entity.pdbx_description
1 polymer ?
#
loop_
_entity_poly.entity_id
_entity_poly.type
_entity_poly.pdbx_seq_one_letter_code
_entity_poly.pdbx_strand_id
1 'polypeptide(L)' 'MSQIFLVRTGDIEEALPLKVGNTHGVVLVDMPALDVGKYALHYRIFAADGHLTDDIIHFTVQP' A
#
# COMPACT_ATOMS: atom_id res chain seq x y z
N MET A 1 2.12 10.70 -9.38
CA MET A 1 3.11 10.15 -8.42
C MET A 1 2.42 9.04 -7.67
N SER A 2 3.01 7.85 -7.60
CA SER A 2 2.37 6.67 -7.01
C SER A 2 2.22 6.82 -5.49
N GLN A 3 1.11 6.33 -4.93
CA GLN A 3 0.75 6.43 -3.52
C GLN A 3 0.18 5.10 -3.01
N ILE A 4 0.43 4.78 -1.75
CA ILE A 4 -0.14 3.61 -1.07
C ILE A 4 -0.62 4.06 0.30
N PHE A 5 -1.80 3.58 0.69
CA PHE A 5 -2.46 3.88 1.94
C PHE A 5 -2.72 2.58 2.71
N LEU A 6 -2.42 2.59 4.01
CA LEU A 6 -2.92 1.59 4.94
C LEU A 6 -4.37 1.95 5.30
N VAL A 7 -5.27 1.02 5.05
CA VAL A 7 -6.69 1.13 5.43
C VAL A 7 -6.91 0.33 6.70
N ARG A 8 -7.34 1.02 7.76
CA ARG A 8 -7.73 0.40 9.04
C ARG A 8 -9.26 0.28 9.14
N THR A 9 -9.73 -0.55 10.08
CA THR A 9 -11.16 -0.65 10.41
C THR A 9 -11.77 0.73 10.62
N GLY A 10 -12.92 0.98 10.00
CA GLY A 10 -13.54 2.31 9.95
C GLY A 10 -13.11 3.15 8.74
N ASP A 11 -12.52 2.52 7.72
CA ASP A 11 -12.12 3.11 6.44
C ASP A 11 -11.15 4.31 6.60
N ILE A 12 -10.30 4.23 7.63
CA ILE A 12 -9.30 5.24 7.90
C ILE A 12 -8.08 4.96 7.03
N GLU A 13 -7.77 5.89 6.12
CA GLU A 13 -6.60 5.84 5.25
C GLU A 13 -5.41 6.58 5.84
N GLU A 14 -4.29 5.88 5.95
CA GLU A 14 -3.01 6.41 6.41
C GLU A 14 -1.98 6.27 5.28
N ALA A 15 -1.45 7.39 4.76
CA ALA A 15 -0.47 7.35 3.68
C ALA A 15 0.86 6.73 4.16
N LEU A 16 1.35 5.73 3.43
CA LEU A 16 2.59 5.04 3.76
C LEU A 16 3.79 5.62 2.98
N PRO A 17 4.97 5.77 3.62
CA PRO A 17 6.18 6.15 2.91
C PRO A 17 6.59 5.07 1.89
N LEU A 18 7.02 5.53 0.71
CA LEU A 18 7.45 4.67 -0.39
C LEU A 18 8.93 4.87 -0.71
N LYS A 19 9.63 3.79 -0.99
CA LYS A 19 10.99 3.76 -1.51
C LYS A 19 11.03 2.95 -2.80
N VAL A 20 11.87 3.37 -3.74
CA VAL A 20 12.15 2.60 -4.95
C VAL A 20 12.91 1.34 -4.54
N GLY A 21 12.45 0.17 -4.98
CA GLY A 21 13.15 -1.08 -4.74
C GLY A 21 14.40 -1.23 -5.62
N ASN A 22 15.28 -2.17 -5.28
CA ASN A 22 16.51 -2.43 -6.04
C ASN A 22 16.26 -3.09 -7.42
N THR A 23 15.01 -3.32 -7.79
CA THR A 23 14.61 -3.98 -9.04
C THR A 23 13.46 -3.20 -9.68
N HIS A 24 13.45 -3.12 -11.01
CA HIS A 24 12.40 -2.44 -11.76
C HIS A 24 11.02 -3.05 -11.45
N GLY A 25 10.03 -2.19 -11.24
CA GLY A 25 8.67 -2.60 -10.88
C GLY A 25 8.48 -2.97 -9.41
N VAL A 26 9.53 -2.90 -8.58
CA VAL A 26 9.44 -3.14 -7.13
C VAL A 26 9.37 -1.82 -6.38
N VAL A 27 8.39 -1.71 -5.48
CA VAL A 27 8.26 -0.61 -4.52
C VAL A 27 8.36 -1.19 -3.11
N LEU A 28 9.16 -0.55 -2.26
CA LEU A 28 9.27 -0.88 -0.85
C LEU A 28 8.39 0.08 -0.06
N VAL A 29 7.54 -0.46 0.80
CA VAL A 29 6.60 0.29 1.64
C VAL A 29 7.07 0.22 3.08
N ASP A 30 7.32 1.37 3.71
CA ASP A 30 7.63 1.39 5.13
C ASP A 30 6.33 1.23 5.93
N MET A 31 6.09 0.02 6.43
CA MET A 31 4.88 -0.32 7.19
C MET A 31 5.12 -0.13 8.70
N PRO A 32 4.24 0.57 9.45
CA PRO A 32 4.31 0.59 10.91
C PRO A 32 4.06 -0.80 11.50
N ALA A 33 4.41 -0.99 12.78
CA ALA A 33 3.97 -2.19 13.49
C ALA A 33 2.44 -2.26 13.51
N LEU A 34 1.90 -3.43 13.20
CA LEU A 34 0.45 -3.68 13.12
C LEU A 34 0.04 -4.66 14.21
N ASP A 35 -1.06 -4.34 14.90
CA ASP A 35 -1.74 -5.29 15.75
C ASP A 35 -2.41 -6.38 14.91
N VAL A 36 -2.65 -7.54 15.52
CA VAL A 36 -3.45 -8.63 14.92
C VAL A 36 -4.81 -8.09 14.48
N GLY A 37 -5.18 -8.31 13.23
CA GLY A 37 -6.40 -7.73 12.69
C GLY A 37 -6.49 -7.75 11.18
N LYS A 38 -7.61 -7.23 10.67
CA LYS A 38 -7.89 -7.07 9.24
C LYS A 38 -7.51 -5.66 8.80
N TYR A 39 -6.90 -5.59 7.63
CA TYR A 39 -6.45 -4.35 7.02
C TYR A 39 -6.63 -4.44 5.51
N ALA A 40 -6.47 -3.31 4.84
CA ALA A 40 -6.25 -3.30 3.41
C ALA A 40 -5.12 -2.33 3.03
N LEU A 41 -4.54 -2.55 1.85
CA LEU A 41 -3.69 -1.60 1.17
C LEU A 41 -4.47 -1.06 -0.02
N HIS A 42 -4.82 0.22 0.02
CA HIS A 42 -5.32 0.93 -1.14
C HIS A 42 -4.12 1.55 -1.86
N TYR A 43 -3.96 1.23 -3.14
CA TYR A 43 -2.83 1.70 -3.93
C TYR A 43 -3.29 2.43 -5.19
N ARG A 44 -2.60 3.52 -5.48
CA ARG A 44 -2.72 4.28 -6.72
C ARG A 44 -1.37 4.35 -7.40
N ILE A 45 -1.18 3.55 -8.44
CA ILE A 45 0.10 3.40 -9.13
C ILE A 45 0.01 3.97 -10.55
N PHE A 46 0.91 4.90 -10.85
CA PHE A 46 1.16 5.34 -12.23
C PHE A 46 2.21 4.42 -12.84
N ALA A 47 1.81 3.65 -13.83
CA ALA A 47 2.73 2.83 -14.61
C ALA A 47 3.55 3.70 -15.58
N ALA A 48 4.69 3.16 -16.03
CA ALA A 48 5.60 3.87 -16.94
C ALA A 48 5.00 4.13 -18.34
N ASP A 49 3.93 3.41 -18.68
CA ASP A 49 3.17 3.57 -19.94
C ASP A 49 2.07 4.63 -19.85
N GLY A 50 1.93 5.30 -18.69
CA GLY A 50 0.96 6.37 -18.48
C GLY A 50 -0.40 5.92 -17.94
N HIS A 51 -0.61 4.62 -17.73
CA HIS A 51 -1.85 4.15 -17.09
C HIS A 51 -1.83 4.35 -15.58
N LEU A 52 -3.00 4.63 -15.03
CA LEU A 52 -3.25 4.65 -13.59
C LEU A 52 -3.99 3.38 -13.19
N THR A 53 -3.42 2.66 -12.23
CA THR A 53 -4.11 1.59 -11.51
C THR A 53 -4.49 2.09 -10.13
N ASP A 54 -5.76 1.97 -9.77
CA ASP A 54 -6.33 2.33 -8.47
C ASP A 54 -7.14 1.12 -7.99
N ASP A 55 -6.66 0.46 -6.93
CA ASP A 55 -7.19 -0.82 -6.48
C ASP A 55 -6.82 -1.12 -5.00
N ILE A 56 -7.43 -2.16 -4.42
CA ILE A 56 -7.35 -2.49 -3.00
C ILE A 56 -7.00 -3.97 -2.75
N ILE A 57 -6.00 -4.20 -1.90
CA ILE A 57 -5.60 -5.55 -1.45
C ILE A 57 -5.95 -5.72 0.02
N HIS A 58 -6.80 -6.69 0.33
CA HIS A 58 -7.18 -7.02 1.70
C HIS A 58 -6.22 -8.05 2.30
N PHE A 59 -5.83 -7.87 3.56
CA PHE A 59 -4.97 -8.80 4.27
C PHE A 59 -5.32 -8.91 5.77
N THR A 60 -4.73 -9.90 6.44
CA THR A 60 -4.92 -10.12 7.88
C THR A 60 -3.57 -10.36 8.53
N VAL A 61 -3.30 -9.67 9.63
CA VAL A 61 -2.13 -9.89 10.49
C VAL A 61 -2.50 -10.93 11.54
N GLN A 62 -1.67 -11.96 11.68
CA GLN A 62 -1.85 -13.07 12.62
C GLN A 62 -0.72 -13.09 13.67
N PRO A 63 -0.92 -13.71 14.84
CA PRO A 63 0.12 -13.89 15.87
C PRO A 63 1.34 -14.68 15.38
#